data_AF-A0A135UIH0-F1
#
_entry.id   AF-A0A135UIH0-F1
#
_cell.length_a   1.000
_cell.length_b   1.000
_cell.length_c   1.000
_cell.angle_alpha   90.00
_cell.angle_beta   90.00
_cell.angle_gamma   90.00
#
_symmetry.space_group_name_H-M   'P 1'
#
loop_
_entity.id
_entity.type
_entity.pdbx_description
1 polymer ?
#
loop_
_entity_poly.entity_id
_entity_poly.type
_entity_poly.pdbx_seq_one_letter_code
_entity_poly.pdbx_strand_id
1 'polypeptide(L)'
;MLSGTCTRLAIVAAVFLVAAIFLVPQLPHVGYNVPTQLGHNTPTNDGKDVSTGADKPNGPVGDHINDALTSLASVATSQSIADAPPKPTTASSGAKPDAKKTVSKLEAGQSLSPFRLASPNGRYELNLLDSGSLSLLDTKTEIELFTSDTEYHWPVSWQVELTQEGVLMLSWANETAAPYGATPWISNLLPECASIETGDEKPVLELLDSGKLHIRAGSKTTCLLHRATDDMGRLAIVYTGFLRTYLKTCKEQNNKLVKTWTGSGGVDVHVFTYPEDVVHDSGDPVDKDSITKHLKSCFGDALKTVEILKLDDVKENAVDPPEVLVKECGNDKLNHQLSQWKALYLASLQVQSYMIKEGVSYDYIYKGRLDLLYWGDSPALSSLKVPENGILAPRVTLDWTWYAMLHDGELRAGVTDITAFGRPNAMFTYLALYREFIHMRTLEKETAKWKGFNTKTREKKPEGQEGCTPEGILAYWLRINGIAVKTDWQFKMGLLRGDGKVIFTCPEGRGWLCPGFIPQVHDDGTLF
;
A
#
# COMPACT_ATOMS: atom_id res chain seq x y z
N MET A 1 6.56 62.09 -27.97
CA MET A 1 7.68 61.13 -28.02
C MET A 1 7.36 59.99 -27.06
N LEU A 2 7.04 58.80 -27.58
CA LEU A 2 6.86 57.60 -26.74
C LEU A 2 8.26 57.10 -26.33
N SER A 3 8.48 56.81 -25.04
CA SER A 3 9.81 56.41 -24.57
C SER A 3 10.16 55.00 -25.07
N GLY A 4 11.34 54.87 -25.69
CA GLY A 4 11.82 53.58 -26.21
C GLY A 4 12.03 52.52 -25.13
N THR A 5 12.02 52.89 -23.84
CA THR A 5 12.03 51.98 -22.70
C THR A 5 10.72 51.20 -22.56
N CYS A 6 9.55 51.83 -22.72
CA CYS A 6 8.27 51.12 -22.60
C CYS A 6 8.08 50.08 -23.71
N THR A 7 8.42 50.43 -24.96
CA THR A 7 8.32 49.50 -26.09
C THR A 7 9.29 48.31 -25.94
N ARG A 8 10.51 48.56 -25.43
CA ARG A 8 11.46 47.48 -25.13
C ARG A 8 11.00 46.60 -23.98
N LEU A 9 10.41 47.15 -22.92
CA LEU A 9 9.86 46.35 -21.82
C LEU A 9 8.70 45.46 -22.30
N ALA A 10 7.80 46.00 -23.14
CA ALA A 10 6.69 45.24 -23.71
C ALA A 10 7.17 44.12 -24.65
N ILE A 11 8.20 44.36 -25.47
CA ILE A 11 8.80 43.33 -26.33
C ILE A 11 9.51 42.25 -25.49
N VAL A 12 10.26 42.64 -24.46
CA VAL A 12 10.91 41.67 -23.54
C VAL A 12 9.85 40.85 -22.80
N ALA A 13 8.80 41.48 -22.26
CA ALA A 13 7.69 40.78 -21.61
C ALA A 13 6.97 39.82 -22.57
N ALA A 14 6.70 40.23 -23.82
CA ALA A 14 6.09 39.37 -24.83
C ALA A 14 7.00 38.20 -25.22
N VAL A 15 8.32 38.41 -25.36
CA VAL A 15 9.28 37.33 -25.61
C VAL A 15 9.35 36.37 -24.43
N PHE A 16 9.32 36.85 -23.18
CA PHE A 16 9.25 35.98 -22.00
C PHE A 16 7.92 35.22 -21.89
N LEU A 17 6.80 35.82 -22.29
CA LEU A 17 5.49 35.15 -22.28
C LEU A 17 5.39 34.07 -23.37
N VAL A 18 5.87 34.36 -24.59
CA VAL A 18 5.98 33.36 -25.66
C VAL A 18 6.96 32.26 -25.28
N ALA A 19 8.13 32.62 -24.72
CA ALA A 19 9.08 31.63 -24.20
C ALA A 19 8.46 30.78 -23.09
N ALA A 20 7.68 31.34 -22.16
CA ALA A 20 7.01 30.57 -21.11
C ALA A 20 5.96 29.60 -21.67
N ILE A 21 5.22 29.98 -22.73
CA ILE A 21 4.26 29.09 -23.40
C ILE A 21 4.95 27.94 -24.13
N PHE A 22 6.14 28.16 -24.71
CA PHE A 22 6.93 27.12 -25.40
C PHE A 22 7.96 26.39 -24.51
N LEU A 23 8.20 26.87 -23.28
CA LEU A 23 9.09 26.26 -22.27
C LEU A 23 8.33 25.69 -21.08
N VAL A 24 6.99 25.59 -21.14
CA VAL A 24 6.30 24.54 -20.38
C VAL A 24 6.99 23.23 -20.78
N PRO A 25 7.65 22.50 -19.87
CA PRO A 25 8.06 21.15 -20.18
C PRO A 25 6.74 20.42 -20.42
N GLN A 26 6.48 20.00 -21.65
CA GLN A 26 5.50 18.95 -21.86
C GLN A 26 6.01 17.78 -21.03
N LEU A 27 5.35 17.54 -19.89
CA LEU A 27 5.56 16.36 -19.07
C LEU A 27 5.48 15.20 -20.06
N PRO A 28 6.58 14.46 -20.27
CA PRO A 28 6.64 13.57 -21.39
C PRO A 28 5.59 12.50 -21.15
N HIS A 29 4.63 12.38 -22.08
CA HIS A 29 3.65 11.31 -22.11
C HIS A 29 4.37 9.98 -22.42
N VAL A 30 5.20 9.53 -21.49
CA VAL A 30 5.87 8.23 -21.52
C VAL A 30 4.87 7.24 -20.94
N GLY A 31 4.26 6.45 -21.82
CA GLY A 31 3.45 5.31 -21.39
C GLY A 31 4.26 4.40 -20.47
N TYR A 32 3.63 3.92 -19.39
CA TYR A 32 4.23 2.97 -18.46
C TYR A 32 4.50 1.62 -19.16
N ASN A 33 5.70 1.49 -19.75
CA ASN A 33 6.22 0.21 -20.24
C ASN A 33 6.82 -0.57 -19.07
N VAL A 34 6.12 -1.62 -18.66
CA VAL A 34 6.61 -2.60 -17.68
C VAL A 34 7.70 -3.47 -18.34
N PRO A 35 8.81 -3.79 -17.66
CA PRO A 35 9.73 -4.83 -18.11
C PRO A 35 9.02 -6.19 -18.16
N THR A 36 8.69 -6.66 -19.35
CA THR A 36 8.06 -7.96 -19.56
C THR A 36 9.06 -9.10 -19.38
N GLN A 37 8.86 -9.92 -18.35
CA GLN A 37 8.79 -11.40 -18.44
C GLN A 37 8.69 -12.04 -17.04
N LEU A 38 7.50 -12.53 -16.69
CA LEU A 38 7.29 -13.55 -15.67
C LEU A 38 6.53 -14.69 -16.34
N GLY A 39 7.17 -15.84 -16.48
CA GLY A 39 6.64 -16.95 -17.26
C GLY A 39 5.39 -17.55 -16.63
N HIS A 40 4.24 -17.43 -17.30
CA HIS A 40 3.05 -18.18 -16.94
C HIS A 40 3.24 -19.66 -17.29
N ASN A 41 3.49 -20.49 -16.27
CA ASN A 41 3.35 -21.94 -16.39
C ASN A 41 1.86 -22.30 -16.45
N THR A 42 1.29 -22.29 -17.65
CA THR A 42 -0.05 -22.81 -17.94
C THR A 42 -0.07 -24.32 -17.65
N PRO A 43 -1.06 -24.86 -16.91
CA PRO A 43 -1.23 -26.30 -16.82
C PRO A 43 -1.80 -26.82 -18.15
N THR A 44 -1.00 -27.57 -18.92
CA THR A 44 -1.48 -28.28 -20.10
C THR A 44 -2.27 -29.51 -19.68
N ASN A 45 -3.59 -29.47 -19.90
CA ASN A 45 -4.39 -30.68 -20.01
C ASN A 45 -4.09 -31.35 -21.35
N ASP A 46 -3.46 -32.53 -21.32
CA ASP A 46 -3.53 -33.51 -22.40
C ASP A 46 -3.82 -34.88 -21.78
N GLY A 47 -5.02 -35.39 -22.02
CA GLY A 47 -5.39 -36.74 -21.64
C GLY A 47 -5.10 -37.72 -22.78
N LYS A 48 -4.73 -38.96 -22.44
CA LYS A 48 -5.00 -40.11 -23.33
C LYS A 48 -5.16 -41.41 -22.55
N ASP A 49 -6.18 -42.15 -22.94
CA ASP A 49 -6.66 -43.38 -22.32
C ASP A 49 -5.63 -44.51 -22.29
N VAL A 50 -5.66 -45.30 -21.21
CA VAL A 50 -5.69 -46.77 -21.31
C VAL A 50 -6.70 -47.32 -20.30
N SER A 51 -7.66 -48.11 -20.77
CA SER A 51 -8.68 -48.81 -19.98
C SER A 51 -8.18 -50.18 -19.50
N THR A 52 -8.65 -50.66 -18.32
CA THR A 52 -9.20 -52.04 -18.13
C THR A 52 -9.66 -52.32 -16.68
N GLY A 53 -10.73 -53.12 -16.53
CA GLY A 53 -11.14 -53.84 -15.30
C GLY A 53 -11.84 -52.99 -14.21
N ALA A 54 -13.16 -52.93 -14.09
CA ALA A 54 -14.10 -53.98 -13.63
C ALA A 54 -13.92 -54.39 -12.14
N ASP A 55 -14.77 -53.85 -11.25
CA ASP A 55 -15.83 -54.68 -10.63
C ASP A 55 -16.79 -53.88 -9.70
N LYS A 56 -18.08 -54.24 -9.80
CA LYS A 56 -19.17 -54.04 -8.83
C LYS A 56 -19.86 -55.41 -8.77
N PRO A 57 -20.34 -55.91 -7.61
CA PRO A 57 -21.58 -55.33 -7.07
C PRO A 57 -21.81 -55.44 -5.54
N ASN A 58 -22.72 -54.61 -5.03
CA ASN A 58 -23.92 -55.00 -4.24
C ASN A 58 -24.39 -53.86 -3.31
N GLY A 59 -25.68 -53.52 -3.38
CA GLY A 59 -26.42 -52.90 -2.27
C GLY A 59 -27.22 -53.99 -1.51
N PRO A 60 -28.38 -53.70 -0.89
CA PRO A 60 -29.12 -52.42 -0.90
C PRO A 60 -29.78 -52.04 0.47
N VAL A 61 -30.76 -51.11 0.41
CA VAL A 61 -31.90 -50.86 1.33
C VAL A 61 -31.75 -49.78 2.42
N GLY A 62 -32.70 -48.82 2.43
CA GLY A 62 -32.94 -47.87 3.53
C GLY A 62 -33.76 -46.62 3.12
N ASP A 63 -35.09 -46.74 3.02
CA ASP A 63 -36.03 -45.66 2.66
C ASP A 63 -36.46 -44.76 3.85
N HIS A 64 -37.13 -43.64 3.52
CA HIS A 64 -37.97 -42.68 4.29
C HIS A 64 -37.44 -41.22 4.24
N ILE A 65 -38.07 -40.17 3.67
CA ILE A 65 -39.45 -39.74 3.30
C ILE A 65 -40.20 -38.87 4.35
N ASN A 66 -40.51 -37.63 3.92
CA ASN A 66 -41.54 -36.63 4.33
C ASN A 66 -41.37 -35.65 5.54
N ASP A 67 -41.24 -34.36 5.20
CA ASP A 67 -42.22 -33.25 5.32
C ASP A 67 -43.21 -33.11 6.50
N ALA A 68 -43.26 -31.88 7.08
CA ALA A 68 -44.43 -31.03 7.45
C ALA A 68 -44.07 -30.05 8.60
N LEU A 69 -44.19 -28.72 8.47
CA LEU A 69 -45.36 -27.88 8.83
C LEU A 69 -45.96 -28.22 10.23
N THR A 70 -46.15 -27.32 11.21
CA THR A 70 -46.83 -26.00 11.12
C THR A 70 -46.78 -25.22 12.47
N SER A 71 -46.92 -23.88 12.40
CA SER A 71 -47.66 -22.98 13.33
C SER A 71 -47.42 -22.98 14.86
N LEU A 72 -47.20 -21.78 15.41
CA LEU A 72 -48.10 -21.20 16.43
C LEU A 72 -47.98 -19.67 16.47
N ALA A 73 -49.11 -18.97 16.46
CA ALA A 73 -49.22 -17.51 16.57
C ALA A 73 -50.07 -17.13 17.79
N SER A 74 -49.89 -15.91 18.33
CA SER A 74 -50.84 -15.32 19.28
C SER A 74 -50.94 -13.79 19.16
N VAL A 75 -52.16 -13.29 19.33
CA VAL A 75 -52.64 -11.91 19.15
C VAL A 75 -53.57 -11.61 20.35
N ALA A 76 -53.83 -10.38 20.80
CA ALA A 76 -53.54 -9.04 20.28
C ALA A 76 -53.50 -8.02 21.44
N THR A 77 -53.25 -6.73 21.16
CA THR A 77 -54.21 -5.66 21.57
C THR A 77 -53.88 -4.31 20.93
N SER A 78 -54.93 -3.51 20.71
CA SER A 78 -54.91 -2.18 20.10
C SER A 78 -55.88 -1.24 20.83
N GLN A 79 -55.57 0.06 20.90
CA GLN A 79 -56.47 1.13 21.32
C GLN A 79 -56.16 2.44 20.56
N SER A 80 -57.14 3.35 20.49
CA SER A 80 -57.25 4.34 19.41
C SER A 80 -57.70 5.75 19.86
N ILE A 81 -57.10 6.77 19.21
CA ILE A 81 -57.69 8.05 18.75
C ILE A 81 -58.16 9.12 19.79
N ALA A 82 -57.72 10.36 19.55
CA ALA A 82 -58.48 11.60 19.77
C ALA A 82 -58.05 12.72 18.78
N ASP A 83 -59.00 13.60 18.40
CA ASP A 83 -58.96 14.69 17.39
C ASP A 83 -58.59 16.09 17.98
N ALA A 84 -58.31 17.22 17.29
CA ALA A 84 -57.96 17.66 15.90
C ALA A 84 -57.77 19.24 15.97
N PRO A 85 -57.87 20.13 14.93
CA PRO A 85 -57.89 19.99 13.47
C PRO A 85 -56.78 20.74 12.65
N PRO A 86 -56.93 21.91 11.95
CA PRO A 86 -56.59 21.87 10.51
C PRO A 86 -55.58 22.88 9.92
N LYS A 87 -54.84 22.37 8.92
CA LYS A 87 -54.43 22.94 7.60
C LYS A 87 -54.47 24.46 7.32
N PRO A 88 -53.54 24.93 6.46
CA PRO A 88 -53.97 25.27 5.09
C PRO A 88 -53.21 24.54 3.97
N THR A 89 -53.79 24.54 2.76
CA THR A 89 -53.33 23.78 1.59
C THR A 89 -52.62 24.69 0.58
N THR A 90 -51.54 24.21 -0.02
CA THR A 90 -51.08 24.67 -1.36
C THR A 90 -50.97 23.46 -2.28
N ALA A 91 -51.39 23.62 -3.53
CA ALA A 91 -51.56 22.53 -4.48
C ALA A 91 -50.46 22.51 -5.55
N SER A 92 -50.20 21.31 -6.06
CA SER A 92 -49.72 21.04 -7.43
C SER A 92 -48.42 21.70 -7.90
N SER A 93 -47.35 20.90 -7.90
CA SER A 93 -46.85 20.41 -9.19
C SER A 93 -46.36 18.96 -9.08
N GLY A 94 -46.96 18.08 -9.88
CA GLY A 94 -46.51 16.70 -10.01
C GLY A 94 -45.33 16.63 -10.96
N ALA A 95 -44.12 16.83 -10.44
CA ALA A 95 -42.90 16.33 -11.08
C ALA A 95 -42.38 15.16 -10.25
N LYS A 96 -42.39 13.95 -10.80
CA LYS A 96 -41.45 12.93 -10.32
C LYS A 96 -40.06 13.54 -10.49
N PRO A 97 -39.17 13.53 -9.49
CA PRO A 97 -37.78 13.85 -9.75
C PRO A 97 -37.29 12.87 -10.81
N ASP A 98 -36.80 13.38 -11.94
CA ASP A 98 -36.14 12.55 -12.94
C ASP A 98 -35.09 11.72 -12.22
N ALA A 99 -35.14 10.41 -12.43
CA ALA A 99 -34.16 9.51 -11.84
C ALA A 99 -32.79 9.92 -12.39
N LYS A 100 -31.98 10.59 -11.55
CA LYS A 100 -30.59 10.94 -11.86
C LYS A 100 -29.95 9.68 -12.42
N LYS A 101 -29.59 9.70 -13.70
CA LYS A 101 -29.11 8.52 -14.42
C LYS A 101 -27.90 7.97 -13.68
N THR A 102 -28.08 6.84 -13.00
CA THR A 102 -27.04 6.22 -12.18
C THR A 102 -25.85 5.88 -13.07
N VAL A 103 -24.75 6.61 -12.90
CA VAL A 103 -23.51 6.37 -13.63
C VAL A 103 -22.77 5.26 -12.90
N SER A 104 -22.89 4.02 -13.37
CA SER A 104 -22.17 2.87 -12.80
C SER A 104 -20.85 2.57 -13.51
N LYS A 105 -20.53 3.31 -14.58
CA LYS A 105 -19.36 3.09 -15.43
C LYS A 105 -18.73 4.40 -15.88
N LEU A 106 -17.42 4.40 -16.02
CA LEU A 106 -16.60 5.45 -16.62
C LEU A 106 -15.76 4.81 -17.74
N GLU A 107 -15.90 5.30 -18.98
CA GLU A 107 -15.06 4.86 -20.10
C GLU A 107 -13.80 5.72 -20.22
N ALA A 108 -12.72 5.16 -20.75
CA ALA A 108 -11.46 5.90 -20.93
C ALA A 108 -11.64 7.19 -21.76
N GLY A 109 -11.17 8.32 -21.22
CA GLY A 109 -11.35 9.66 -21.80
C GLY A 109 -12.70 10.33 -21.53
N GLN A 110 -13.59 9.72 -20.73
CA GLN A 110 -14.71 10.43 -20.12
C GLN A 110 -14.24 11.19 -18.86
N SER A 111 -14.91 12.30 -18.54
CA SER A 111 -14.70 13.04 -17.30
C SER A 111 -16.03 13.18 -16.55
N LEU A 112 -16.01 13.05 -15.23
CA LEU A 112 -17.15 13.23 -14.34
C LEU A 112 -16.83 14.36 -13.36
N SER A 113 -17.70 15.36 -13.28
CA SER A 113 -17.56 16.49 -12.36
C SER A 113 -18.91 16.82 -11.71
N PRO A 114 -19.06 16.67 -10.38
CA PRO A 114 -18.13 15.99 -9.47
C PRO A 114 -17.95 14.51 -9.83
N PHE A 115 -16.81 13.91 -9.46
CA PHE A 115 -16.57 12.49 -9.73
C PHE A 115 -17.43 11.62 -8.80
N ARG A 116 -18.36 10.87 -9.38
CA ARG A 116 -19.24 9.93 -8.68
C ARG A 116 -19.65 8.79 -9.61
N LEU A 117 -19.39 7.55 -9.17
CA LEU A 117 -20.04 6.35 -9.68
C LEU A 117 -20.94 5.77 -8.60
N ALA A 118 -22.05 5.15 -8.99
CA ALA A 118 -22.91 4.38 -8.08
C ALA A 118 -23.30 3.05 -8.72
N SER A 119 -23.40 2.00 -7.91
CA SER A 119 -23.88 0.70 -8.38
C SER A 119 -25.32 0.83 -8.92
N PRO A 120 -25.73 0.01 -9.92
CA PRO A 120 -27.09 0.06 -10.47
C PRO A 120 -28.23 0.00 -9.42
N ASN A 121 -28.02 -0.71 -8.31
CA ASN A 121 -28.93 -0.83 -7.16
C ASN A 121 -28.83 0.32 -6.13
N GLY A 122 -27.88 1.25 -6.29
CA GLY A 122 -27.66 2.40 -5.40
C GLY A 122 -27.03 2.09 -4.03
N ARG A 123 -26.67 0.82 -3.73
CA ARG A 123 -26.06 0.44 -2.45
C ARG A 123 -24.62 0.89 -2.32
N TYR A 124 -23.85 0.95 -3.40
CA TYR A 124 -22.44 1.28 -3.35
C TYR A 124 -22.18 2.56 -4.14
N GLU A 125 -21.37 3.44 -3.58
CA GLU A 125 -21.03 4.74 -4.17
C GLU A 125 -19.52 4.95 -4.12
N LEU A 126 -18.90 5.14 -5.28
CA LEU A 126 -17.52 5.60 -5.41
C LEU A 126 -17.54 7.10 -5.69
N ASN A 127 -17.05 7.91 -4.78
CA ASN A 127 -17.02 9.36 -4.92
C ASN A 127 -15.64 9.94 -4.56
N LEU A 128 -15.32 11.05 -5.23
CA LEU A 128 -14.20 11.90 -4.80
C LEU A 128 -14.71 12.83 -3.69
N LEU A 129 -14.11 12.70 -2.51
CA LEU A 129 -14.39 13.53 -1.34
C LEU A 129 -13.74 14.91 -1.47
N ASP A 130 -14.28 15.91 -0.77
CA ASP A 130 -13.69 17.26 -0.68
C ASP A 130 -12.28 17.25 -0.07
N SER A 131 -11.92 16.21 0.70
CA SER A 131 -10.56 15.98 1.22
C SER A 131 -9.55 15.54 0.15
N GLY A 132 -10.01 15.14 -1.03
CA GLY A 132 -9.17 14.58 -2.10
C GLY A 132 -9.06 13.05 -2.12
N SER A 133 -9.69 12.35 -1.17
CA SER A 133 -9.78 10.88 -1.22
C SER A 133 -10.86 10.40 -2.19
N LEU A 134 -10.50 9.42 -3.02
CA LEU A 134 -11.44 8.61 -3.78
C LEU A 134 -11.95 7.48 -2.88
N SER A 135 -13.17 7.60 -2.37
CA SER A 135 -13.77 6.69 -1.38
C SER A 135 -14.89 5.84 -2.01
N LEU A 136 -14.99 4.58 -1.61
CA LEU A 136 -16.08 3.66 -1.92
C LEU A 136 -16.86 3.35 -0.65
N LEU A 137 -18.12 3.78 -0.60
CA LEU A 137 -19.00 3.64 0.56
C LEU A 137 -20.11 2.61 0.29
N ASP A 138 -20.44 1.78 1.28
CA ASP A 138 -21.75 1.12 1.35
C ASP A 138 -22.76 2.09 1.95
N THR A 139 -23.64 2.62 1.12
CA THR A 139 -24.64 3.64 1.50
C THR A 139 -25.69 3.14 2.47
N LYS A 140 -25.77 1.81 2.71
CA LYS A 140 -26.67 1.20 3.69
C LYS A 140 -26.05 1.11 5.09
N THR A 141 -24.74 0.92 5.19
CA THR A 141 -24.04 0.72 6.47
C THR A 141 -23.14 1.89 6.85
N GLU A 142 -22.94 2.85 5.95
CA GLU A 142 -22.03 4.00 6.09
C GLU A 142 -20.56 3.59 6.31
N ILE A 143 -20.19 2.37 5.87
CA ILE A 143 -18.84 1.83 5.96
C ILE A 143 -18.06 2.19 4.68
N GLU A 144 -16.86 2.75 4.86
CA GLU A 144 -15.85 2.89 3.81
C GLU A 144 -15.21 1.52 3.54
N LEU A 145 -15.32 1.07 2.29
CA LEU A 145 -14.88 -0.25 1.82
C LEU A 145 -13.55 -0.18 1.05
N PHE A 146 -13.28 0.95 0.41
CA PHE A 146 -12.03 1.27 -0.25
C PHE A 146 -11.81 2.78 -0.17
N THR A 147 -10.56 3.20 -0.05
CA THR A 147 -10.16 4.60 -0.14
C THR A 147 -8.78 4.68 -0.78
N SER A 148 -8.53 5.73 -1.56
CA SER A 148 -7.18 6.08 -2.00
C SER A 148 -6.32 6.69 -0.88
N ASP A 149 -6.87 6.93 0.32
CA ASP A 149 -6.25 7.63 1.46
C ASP A 149 -5.47 8.91 1.03
N THR A 150 -5.89 9.61 -0.04
CA THR A 150 -5.16 10.77 -0.63
C THR A 150 -5.54 12.11 0.00
N GLU A 151 -5.89 12.11 1.28
CA GLU A 151 -6.37 13.33 1.95
C GLU A 151 -5.31 14.43 1.96
N TYR A 152 -5.72 15.62 1.53
CA TYR A 152 -4.83 16.78 1.38
C TYR A 152 -5.58 18.07 1.74
N HIS A 153 -5.03 18.84 2.67
CA HIS A 153 -5.69 20.04 3.23
C HIS A 153 -5.30 21.36 2.52
N TRP A 154 -4.68 21.29 1.34
CA TRP A 154 -4.39 22.48 0.51
C TRP A 154 -5.54 22.67 -0.49
N PRO A 155 -6.05 23.90 -0.71
CA PRO A 155 -6.98 24.18 -1.82
C PRO A 155 -6.35 23.84 -3.19
N VAL A 156 -6.78 22.73 -3.77
CA VAL A 156 -6.36 22.21 -5.08
C VAL A 156 -7.57 21.70 -5.86
N SER A 157 -7.48 21.70 -7.18
CA SER A 157 -8.50 21.11 -8.06
C SER A 157 -8.15 19.64 -8.31
N TRP A 158 -8.99 18.73 -7.82
CA TRP A 158 -8.82 17.29 -8.02
C TRP A 158 -9.46 16.79 -9.32
N GLN A 159 -8.81 15.81 -9.95
CA GLN A 159 -9.27 15.14 -11.17
C GLN A 159 -9.07 13.63 -11.03
N VAL A 160 -10.10 12.87 -11.41
CA VAL A 160 -10.02 11.42 -11.61
C VAL A 160 -10.14 11.14 -13.10
N GLU A 161 -9.20 10.38 -13.64
CA GLU A 161 -9.13 10.03 -15.07
C GLU A 161 -8.90 8.52 -15.23
N LEU A 162 -9.64 7.90 -16.16
CA LEU A 162 -9.28 6.57 -16.67
C LEU A 162 -8.56 6.75 -18.00
N THR A 163 -7.29 6.38 -18.06
CA THR A 163 -6.46 6.50 -19.26
C THR A 163 -6.82 5.44 -20.31
N GLN A 164 -6.35 5.62 -21.55
CA GLN A 164 -6.58 4.67 -22.64
C GLN A 164 -5.87 3.32 -22.42
N GLU A 165 -4.84 3.29 -21.58
CA GLU A 165 -4.12 2.08 -21.14
C GLU A 165 -4.84 1.38 -19.97
N GLY A 166 -5.95 1.93 -19.47
CA GLY A 166 -6.74 1.35 -18.39
C GLY A 166 -6.19 1.61 -16.99
N VAL A 167 -5.43 2.70 -16.81
CA VAL A 167 -4.98 3.16 -15.49
C VAL A 167 -5.98 4.18 -14.96
N LEU A 168 -6.52 3.96 -13.75
CA LEU A 168 -7.28 4.99 -13.04
C LEU A 168 -6.27 5.88 -12.29
N MET A 169 -6.18 7.14 -12.68
CA MET A 169 -5.31 8.14 -12.08
C MET A 169 -6.14 9.12 -11.25
N LEU A 170 -5.63 9.46 -10.07
CA LEU A 170 -6.12 10.54 -9.25
C LEU A 170 -5.03 11.60 -9.14
N SER A 171 -5.30 12.77 -9.71
CA SER A 171 -4.37 13.89 -9.76
C SER A 171 -5.00 15.15 -9.17
N TRP A 172 -4.15 16.10 -8.80
CA TRP A 172 -4.56 17.44 -8.42
C TRP A 172 -3.73 18.49 -9.15
N ALA A 173 -4.30 19.67 -9.32
CA ALA A 173 -3.65 20.85 -9.88
C ALA A 173 -3.86 22.08 -8.98
N ASN A 174 -2.90 22.99 -8.99
CA ASN A 174 -2.95 24.29 -8.33
C ASN A 174 -2.34 25.33 -9.27
N GLU A 175 -3.13 26.30 -9.71
CA GLU A 175 -2.66 27.35 -10.63
C GLU A 175 -1.87 28.47 -9.93
N THR A 176 -1.92 28.52 -8.59
CA THR A 176 -1.51 29.70 -7.80
C THR A 176 -0.23 29.52 -6.99
N ALA A 177 0.15 28.28 -6.68
CA ALA A 177 1.33 27.97 -5.88
C ALA A 177 1.99 26.67 -6.34
N ALA A 178 3.32 26.61 -6.24
CA ALA A 178 4.08 25.38 -6.46
C ALA A 178 3.97 24.45 -5.23
N PRO A 179 3.87 23.12 -5.41
CA PRO A 179 3.83 22.41 -6.68
C PRO A 179 2.51 22.66 -7.42
N TYR A 180 2.57 22.88 -8.73
CA TYR A 180 1.39 23.23 -9.54
C TYR A 180 0.48 22.02 -9.86
N GLY A 181 0.90 20.81 -9.50
CA GLY A 181 0.11 19.59 -9.61
C GLY A 181 0.92 18.34 -9.29
N ALA A 182 0.22 17.25 -8.98
CA ALA A 182 0.80 15.92 -8.82
C ALA A 182 -0.26 14.83 -9.02
N THR A 183 0.18 13.58 -9.14
CA THR A 183 -0.69 12.39 -9.22
C THR A 183 -0.39 11.47 -8.03
N PRO A 184 -0.96 11.73 -6.83
CA PRO A 184 -0.63 10.97 -5.62
C PRO A 184 -1.12 9.51 -5.63
N TRP A 185 -2.03 9.13 -6.52
CA TRP A 185 -2.52 7.75 -6.59
C TRP A 185 -2.83 7.33 -8.04
N ILE A 186 -2.38 6.12 -8.39
CA ILE A 186 -2.64 5.48 -9.70
C ILE A 186 -2.91 3.99 -9.49
N SER A 187 -3.95 3.46 -10.15
CA SER A 187 -4.39 2.07 -9.94
C SER A 187 -3.36 1.03 -10.34
N ASN A 188 -2.49 1.34 -11.31
CA ASN A 188 -1.48 0.40 -11.78
C ASN A 188 -0.33 0.20 -10.79
N LEU A 189 -0.24 0.95 -9.68
CA LEU A 189 0.64 0.59 -8.54
C LEU A 189 0.10 -0.63 -7.79
N LEU A 190 -1.20 -0.92 -7.88
CA LEU A 190 -1.76 -2.16 -7.34
C LEU A 190 -1.29 -3.35 -8.18
N PRO A 191 -0.82 -4.44 -7.54
CA PRO A 191 -0.71 -5.77 -8.11
C PRO A 191 -1.90 -6.17 -9.00
N GLU A 192 -1.61 -6.92 -10.06
CA GLU A 192 -2.57 -7.37 -11.09
C GLU A 192 -3.22 -6.27 -11.94
N CYS A 193 -3.14 -4.98 -11.55
CA CYS A 193 -3.55 -3.84 -12.35
C CYS A 193 -2.50 -3.46 -13.41
N ALA A 194 -2.41 -4.25 -14.47
CA ALA A 194 -1.52 -3.97 -15.60
C ALA A 194 -2.07 -2.84 -16.50
N SER A 195 -1.19 -1.99 -17.02
CA SER A 195 -1.49 -1.22 -18.23
C SER A 195 -1.74 -2.20 -19.38
N ILE A 196 -2.78 -1.93 -20.15
CA ILE A 196 -3.15 -2.71 -21.33
C ILE A 196 -2.32 -2.18 -22.49
N GLU A 197 -1.61 -3.05 -23.22
CA GLU A 197 -1.05 -2.68 -24.53
C GLU A 197 -2.19 -2.21 -25.43
N THR A 198 -2.09 -1.01 -26.00
CA THR A 198 -3.19 -0.31 -26.70
C THR A 198 -3.79 -1.17 -27.80
N GLY A 199 -4.93 -1.81 -27.50
CA GLY A 199 -5.76 -2.56 -28.43
C GLY A 199 -7.10 -1.86 -28.67
N ASP A 200 -7.93 -2.45 -29.54
CA ASP A 200 -9.21 -1.84 -29.95
C ASP A 200 -10.28 -1.77 -28.82
N GLU A 201 -10.11 -2.53 -27.74
CA GLU A 201 -11.06 -2.58 -26.62
C GLU A 201 -10.80 -1.47 -25.60
N LYS A 202 -11.66 -0.44 -25.60
CA LYS A 202 -11.58 0.66 -24.63
C LYS A 202 -11.72 0.18 -23.18
N PRO A 203 -10.85 0.65 -22.26
CA PRO A 203 -11.01 0.40 -20.83
C PRO A 203 -12.27 1.04 -20.26
N VAL A 204 -12.90 0.33 -19.33
CA VAL A 204 -14.08 0.80 -18.58
C VAL A 204 -13.88 0.47 -17.10
N LEU A 205 -13.91 1.51 -16.25
CA LEU A 205 -14.07 1.39 -14.81
C LEU A 205 -15.56 1.16 -14.52
N GLU A 206 -15.88 0.15 -13.71
CA GLU A 206 -17.25 -0.30 -13.48
C GLU A 206 -17.47 -0.68 -12.01
N LEU A 207 -18.59 -0.20 -11.44
CA LEU A 207 -19.05 -0.50 -10.10
C LEU A 207 -20.33 -1.35 -10.18
N LEU A 208 -20.26 -2.58 -9.67
CA LEU A 208 -21.34 -3.56 -9.73
C LEU A 208 -22.26 -3.53 -8.50
N ASP A 209 -23.46 -4.11 -8.64
CA ASP A 209 -24.43 -4.31 -7.55
C ASP A 209 -23.91 -5.15 -6.37
N SER A 210 -22.82 -5.89 -6.59
CA SER A 210 -22.09 -6.66 -5.58
C SER A 210 -20.97 -5.86 -4.90
N GLY A 211 -20.88 -4.54 -5.10
CA GLY A 211 -19.81 -3.70 -4.56
C GLY A 211 -18.43 -3.94 -5.18
N LYS A 212 -18.32 -4.83 -6.18
CA LYS A 212 -17.08 -5.03 -6.94
C LYS A 212 -16.79 -3.77 -7.77
N LEU A 213 -15.60 -3.20 -7.56
CA LEU A 213 -15.05 -2.11 -8.36
C LEU A 213 -13.87 -2.64 -9.17
N HIS A 214 -13.97 -2.56 -10.50
CA HIS A 214 -12.94 -3.10 -11.39
C HIS A 214 -12.80 -2.30 -12.67
N ILE A 215 -11.63 -2.39 -13.30
CA ILE A 215 -11.39 -1.95 -14.68
C ILE A 215 -11.42 -3.19 -15.56
N ARG A 216 -12.08 -3.10 -16.72
CA ARG A 216 -12.06 -4.13 -17.74
C ARG A 216 -11.80 -3.54 -19.13
N ALA A 217 -11.16 -4.33 -19.99
CA ALA A 217 -11.16 -4.14 -21.43
C ALA A 217 -12.00 -5.27 -22.03
N GLY A 218 -13.02 -4.90 -22.82
CA GLY A 218 -14.02 -5.83 -23.35
C GLY A 218 -14.62 -6.71 -22.27
N SER A 219 -14.29 -8.00 -22.32
CA SER A 219 -14.73 -9.03 -21.37
C SER A 219 -13.74 -9.34 -20.24
N LYS A 220 -12.49 -8.90 -20.33
CA LYS A 220 -11.42 -9.22 -19.38
C LYS A 220 -11.31 -8.15 -18.29
N THR A 221 -11.37 -8.56 -17.01
CA THR A 221 -10.95 -7.66 -15.90
C THR A 221 -9.43 -7.47 -15.98
N THR A 222 -8.99 -6.22 -16.01
CA THR A 222 -7.57 -5.82 -16.15
C THR A 222 -7.02 -5.16 -14.89
N CYS A 223 -7.90 -4.75 -13.96
CA CYS A 223 -7.54 -4.29 -12.62
C CYS A 223 -8.74 -4.54 -11.68
N LEU A 224 -8.48 -5.05 -10.47
CA LEU A 224 -9.49 -5.22 -9.44
C LEU A 224 -9.18 -4.27 -8.28
N LEU A 225 -9.98 -3.21 -8.14
CA LEU A 225 -9.76 -2.19 -7.10
C LEU A 225 -10.39 -2.60 -5.76
N HIS A 226 -11.58 -3.22 -5.82
CA HIS A 226 -12.27 -3.73 -4.65
C HIS A 226 -13.20 -4.89 -5.02
N ARG A 227 -13.32 -5.87 -4.13
CA ARG A 227 -14.32 -6.94 -4.12
C ARG A 227 -15.06 -6.79 -2.80
N ALA A 228 -16.39 -6.79 -2.78
CA ALA A 228 -17.10 -6.74 -1.50
C ALA A 228 -16.68 -7.90 -0.59
N THR A 229 -16.26 -7.53 0.61
CA THR A 229 -15.87 -8.42 1.70
C THR A 229 -16.79 -8.16 2.88
N ASP A 230 -17.35 -9.23 3.46
CA ASP A 230 -18.16 -9.13 4.69
C ASP A 230 -17.28 -9.22 5.97
N ASP A 231 -15.96 -9.33 5.81
CA ASP A 231 -14.97 -9.60 6.86
C ASP A 231 -14.02 -8.38 7.02
N MET A 232 -14.32 -7.55 8.02
CA MET A 232 -13.65 -6.28 8.36
C MET A 232 -13.10 -6.35 9.80
N GLY A 233 -12.20 -5.44 10.18
CA GLY A 233 -11.57 -5.44 11.50
C GLY A 233 -10.30 -6.32 11.57
N ARG A 234 -9.70 -6.64 10.42
CA ARG A 234 -8.52 -7.51 10.31
C ARG A 234 -7.21 -6.75 10.25
N LEU A 235 -6.19 -7.35 10.83
CA LEU A 235 -4.79 -6.96 10.69
C LEU A 235 -4.05 -7.97 9.80
N ALA A 236 -3.37 -7.50 8.76
CA ALA A 236 -2.33 -8.28 8.09
C ALA A 236 -0.97 -8.05 8.79
N ILE A 237 -0.26 -9.12 9.12
CA ILE A 237 1.13 -9.11 9.55
C ILE A 237 1.98 -9.70 8.42
N VAL A 238 2.78 -8.88 7.77
CA VAL A 238 3.61 -9.24 6.62
C VAL A 238 5.07 -9.31 7.04
N TYR A 239 5.58 -10.53 7.16
CA TYR A 239 7.00 -10.77 7.39
C TYR A 239 7.73 -10.92 6.06
N THR A 240 8.65 -10.00 5.78
CA THR A 240 9.48 -10.03 4.57
C THR A 240 10.89 -9.48 4.79
N GLY A 241 11.83 -10.04 4.04
CA GLY A 241 13.27 -9.85 4.17
C GLY A 241 14.05 -11.17 4.25
N PHE A 242 15.36 -11.07 4.47
CA PHE A 242 16.26 -12.20 4.67
C PHE A 242 15.94 -12.97 5.97
N LEU A 243 15.80 -14.28 5.89
CA LEU A 243 15.78 -15.16 7.07
C LEU A 243 17.22 -15.49 7.45
N ARG A 244 17.72 -14.97 8.57
CA ARG A 244 19.11 -15.15 9.02
C ARG A 244 19.25 -15.92 10.34
N THR A 245 18.27 -15.82 11.23
CA THR A 245 18.38 -16.29 12.63
C THR A 245 17.36 -17.39 12.97
N TYR A 246 17.07 -18.27 11.99
CA TYR A 246 16.10 -19.37 12.03
C TYR A 246 14.92 -19.18 13.00
N LEU A 247 14.04 -18.23 12.69
CA LEU A 247 12.74 -18.04 13.37
C LEU A 247 12.78 -17.84 14.91
N LYS A 248 13.95 -17.55 15.52
CA LYS A 248 14.13 -17.45 16.98
C LYS A 248 13.12 -16.55 17.68
N THR A 249 12.51 -15.58 16.98
CA THR A 249 11.56 -14.60 17.53
C THR A 249 10.08 -14.92 17.28
N CYS A 250 9.71 -15.90 16.43
CA CYS A 250 8.32 -16.02 15.97
C CYS A 250 7.28 -16.28 17.08
N LYS A 251 7.68 -16.97 18.17
CA LYS A 251 6.82 -17.20 19.34
C LYS A 251 6.54 -15.90 20.10
N GLU A 252 7.55 -15.05 20.22
CA GLU A 252 7.44 -13.75 20.88
C GLU A 252 6.61 -12.79 20.03
N GLN A 253 6.86 -12.75 18.73
CA GLN A 253 6.08 -11.96 17.77
C GLN A 253 4.59 -12.36 17.77
N ASN A 254 4.25 -13.65 17.83
CA ASN A 254 2.86 -14.11 18.04
C ASN A 254 2.29 -13.54 19.35
N ASN A 255 3.02 -13.65 20.46
CA ASN A 255 2.55 -13.18 21.77
C ASN A 255 2.43 -11.64 21.87
N LYS A 256 3.24 -10.87 21.13
CA LYS A 256 3.34 -9.40 21.22
C LYS A 256 2.54 -8.64 20.17
N LEU A 257 2.20 -9.27 19.04
CA LEU A 257 1.51 -8.61 17.92
C LEU A 257 0.16 -9.29 17.60
N VAL A 258 0.17 -10.61 17.41
CA VAL A 258 -1.03 -11.38 17.01
C VAL A 258 -2.03 -11.46 18.16
N LYS A 259 -1.60 -11.97 19.32
CA LYS A 259 -2.49 -12.19 20.49
C LYS A 259 -2.93 -10.92 21.21
N THR A 260 -2.30 -9.78 20.89
CA THR A 260 -2.64 -8.46 21.43
C THR A 260 -3.60 -7.68 20.54
N TRP A 261 -3.90 -8.17 19.34
CA TRP A 261 -4.87 -7.54 18.46
C TRP A 261 -6.30 -7.68 19.03
N THR A 262 -7.06 -6.59 18.97
CA THR A 262 -8.42 -6.51 19.51
C THR A 262 -9.47 -6.20 18.45
N GLY A 263 -9.11 -6.16 17.17
CA GLY A 263 -10.05 -5.97 16.06
C GLY A 263 -10.86 -7.25 15.78
N SER A 264 -12.11 -7.07 15.36
CA SER A 264 -13.12 -8.13 15.27
C SER A 264 -12.81 -9.26 14.28
N GLY A 265 -12.09 -8.96 13.19
CA GLY A 265 -11.77 -9.94 12.15
C GLY A 265 -10.56 -10.82 12.48
N GLY A 266 -9.78 -10.48 13.51
CA GLY A 266 -8.56 -11.21 13.88
C GLY A 266 -7.31 -10.76 13.09
N VAL A 267 -6.34 -11.68 12.98
CA VAL A 267 -5.01 -11.41 12.41
C VAL A 267 -4.62 -12.50 11.43
N ASP A 268 -4.18 -12.07 10.24
CA ASP A 268 -3.60 -12.93 9.21
C ASP A 268 -2.09 -12.68 9.12
N VAL A 269 -1.29 -13.74 9.24
CA VAL A 269 0.17 -13.71 9.14
C VAL A 269 0.60 -14.25 7.79
N HIS A 270 1.30 -13.41 7.04
CA HIS A 270 1.88 -13.69 5.73
C HIS A 270 3.40 -13.70 5.84
N VAL A 271 4.04 -14.72 5.28
CA VAL A 271 5.50 -14.85 5.26
C VAL A 271 5.98 -14.97 3.82
N PHE A 272 6.84 -14.05 3.42
CA PHE A 272 7.59 -14.11 2.16
C PHE A 272 9.07 -13.88 2.49
N THR A 273 9.91 -14.90 2.38
CA THR A 273 11.32 -14.78 2.82
C THR A 273 12.26 -15.62 1.96
N TYR A 274 13.56 -15.46 2.18
CA TYR A 274 14.62 -16.18 1.49
C TYR A 274 15.71 -16.52 2.52
N PRO A 275 16.16 -17.78 2.59
CA PRO A 275 17.26 -18.18 3.47
C PRO A 275 18.58 -17.51 3.04
N GLU A 276 19.25 -16.85 3.96
CA GLU A 276 20.60 -16.31 3.78
C GLU A 276 21.42 -16.59 5.05
N ASP A 277 22.51 -17.36 4.90
CA ASP A 277 23.45 -17.72 5.98
C ASP A 277 22.78 -18.11 7.31
N VAL A 278 21.74 -18.95 7.21
CA VAL A 278 20.80 -19.15 8.32
C VAL A 278 21.44 -19.91 9.47
N VAL A 279 21.70 -19.21 10.58
CA VAL A 279 22.25 -19.86 11.78
C VAL A 279 21.13 -20.60 12.49
N HIS A 280 21.20 -21.93 12.45
CA HIS A 280 20.20 -22.81 13.01
C HIS A 280 20.75 -23.72 14.13
N ASP A 281 20.35 -23.45 15.37
CA ASP A 281 20.91 -24.11 16.56
C ASP A 281 20.46 -25.59 16.73
N SER A 282 19.33 -26.04 16.15
CA SER A 282 18.83 -27.42 16.32
C SER A 282 19.15 -28.39 15.18
N GLY A 283 19.81 -27.93 14.11
CA GLY A 283 20.32 -28.79 13.04
C GLY A 283 19.28 -29.36 12.05
N ASP A 284 17.98 -29.04 12.20
CA ASP A 284 16.99 -29.36 11.16
C ASP A 284 17.38 -28.69 9.82
N PRO A 285 17.02 -29.29 8.67
CA PRO A 285 17.29 -28.70 7.36
C PRO A 285 16.59 -27.35 7.19
N VAL A 286 17.31 -26.41 6.57
CA VAL A 286 16.81 -25.08 6.22
C VAL A 286 16.04 -25.16 4.88
N ASP A 287 14.91 -25.85 4.92
CA ASP A 287 14.02 -26.06 3.77
C ASP A 287 12.61 -25.48 4.00
N LYS A 288 11.83 -25.39 2.92
CA LYS A 288 10.51 -24.77 2.94
C LYS A 288 9.56 -25.48 3.91
N ASP A 289 9.58 -26.80 3.96
CA ASP A 289 8.63 -27.59 4.75
C ASP A 289 8.93 -27.49 6.25
N SER A 290 10.20 -27.54 6.63
CA SER A 290 10.68 -27.42 8.01
C SER A 290 10.42 -26.02 8.56
N ILE A 291 10.73 -24.97 7.79
CA ILE A 291 10.45 -23.57 8.17
C ILE A 291 8.93 -23.34 8.26
N THR A 292 8.13 -23.84 7.30
CA THR A 292 6.66 -23.73 7.32
C THR A 292 6.05 -24.43 8.53
N LYS A 293 6.54 -25.63 8.87
CA LYS A 293 6.12 -26.39 10.06
C LYS A 293 6.43 -25.63 11.35
N HIS A 294 7.62 -25.02 11.46
CA HIS A 294 7.99 -24.21 12.62
C HIS A 294 7.12 -22.94 12.71
N LEU A 295 6.94 -22.20 11.60
CA LEU A 295 6.04 -21.04 11.53
C LEU A 295 4.62 -21.40 11.97
N LYS A 296 4.09 -22.55 11.54
CA LYS A 296 2.76 -23.03 11.95
C LYS A 296 2.71 -23.37 13.45
N SER A 297 3.80 -23.89 14.03
CA SER A 297 3.90 -24.07 15.49
C SER A 297 3.98 -22.74 16.26
N CYS A 298 4.47 -21.68 15.62
CA CYS A 298 4.58 -20.34 16.19
C CYS A 298 3.24 -19.58 16.15
N PHE A 299 2.61 -19.49 14.98
CA PHE A 299 1.47 -18.62 14.71
C PHE A 299 0.11 -19.35 14.68
N GLY A 300 0.10 -20.68 14.59
CA GLY A 300 -1.13 -21.47 14.53
C GLY A 300 -1.98 -21.11 13.31
N ASP A 301 -3.29 -20.99 13.52
CA ASP A 301 -4.27 -20.70 12.47
C ASP A 301 -4.20 -19.25 11.93
N ALA A 302 -3.46 -18.36 12.59
CA ALA A 302 -3.17 -17.03 12.07
C ALA A 302 -2.25 -17.09 10.83
N LEU A 303 -1.46 -18.15 10.65
CA LEU A 303 -0.56 -18.29 9.49
C LEU A 303 -1.35 -18.64 8.22
N LYS A 304 -1.37 -17.72 7.26
CA LYS A 304 -2.17 -17.85 6.02
C LYS A 304 -1.35 -18.21 4.79
N THR A 305 -0.23 -17.52 4.58
CA THR A 305 0.65 -17.75 3.42
C THR A 305 2.10 -17.88 3.87
N VAL A 306 2.82 -18.83 3.27
CA VAL A 306 4.26 -19.01 3.47
C VAL A 306 4.92 -19.27 2.13
N GLU A 307 5.85 -18.40 1.78
CA GLU A 307 6.68 -18.50 0.60
C GLU A 307 8.14 -18.27 0.97
N ILE A 308 8.96 -19.19 0.48
CA ILE A 308 10.36 -19.30 0.81
C ILE A 308 11.07 -19.58 -0.51
N LEU A 309 11.72 -18.56 -1.05
CA LEU A 309 12.45 -18.63 -2.31
C LEU A 309 13.95 -18.74 -2.05
N LYS A 310 14.74 -19.15 -3.05
CA LYS A 310 16.20 -19.05 -2.93
C LYS A 310 16.62 -17.61 -3.18
N LEU A 311 17.76 -17.22 -2.61
CA LEU A 311 18.32 -15.88 -2.84
C LEU A 311 18.51 -15.60 -4.34
N ASP A 312 18.95 -16.60 -5.12
CA ASP A 312 19.16 -16.44 -6.57
C ASP A 312 17.87 -16.16 -7.36
N ASP A 313 16.70 -16.58 -6.87
CA ASP A 313 15.40 -16.32 -7.52
C ASP A 313 14.95 -14.85 -7.29
N VAL A 314 15.38 -14.25 -6.17
CA VAL A 314 15.00 -12.89 -5.74
C VAL A 314 16.10 -11.87 -6.07
N LYS A 315 17.35 -12.30 -6.21
CA LYS A 315 18.49 -11.45 -6.50
C LYS A 315 18.27 -10.67 -7.80
N GLU A 316 18.39 -9.36 -7.70
CA GLU A 316 18.22 -8.43 -8.80
C GLU A 316 19.54 -7.71 -9.07
N ASN A 317 19.89 -7.54 -10.35
CA ASN A 317 21.04 -6.73 -10.75
C ASN A 317 20.54 -5.41 -11.33
N ALA A 318 21.19 -4.31 -10.98
CA ALA A 318 20.98 -3.04 -11.64
C ALA A 318 21.49 -3.14 -13.08
N VAL A 319 20.57 -3.29 -14.04
CA VAL A 319 20.83 -3.08 -15.47
C VAL A 319 21.00 -1.58 -15.71
N ASP A 320 22.11 -1.21 -16.35
CA ASP A 320 22.51 0.15 -16.75
C ASP A 320 22.24 1.26 -15.69
N PRO A 321 22.76 1.12 -14.45
CA PRO A 321 22.65 2.16 -13.43
C PRO A 321 23.43 3.41 -13.85
N PRO A 322 22.90 4.63 -13.60
CA PRO A 322 23.64 5.86 -13.84
C PRO A 322 24.99 5.89 -13.10
N GLU A 323 26.02 6.39 -13.77
CA GLU A 323 27.39 6.44 -13.24
C GLU A 323 27.47 7.13 -11.86
N VAL A 324 26.65 8.15 -11.61
CA VAL A 324 26.55 8.82 -10.31
C VAL A 324 26.16 7.87 -9.19
N LEU A 325 25.20 6.98 -9.39
CA LEU A 325 24.76 6.02 -8.38
C LEU A 325 25.79 4.90 -8.20
N VAL A 326 26.42 4.45 -9.29
CA VAL A 326 27.55 3.49 -9.21
C VAL A 326 28.70 4.09 -8.39
N LYS A 327 29.01 5.37 -8.60
CA LYS A 327 30.08 6.10 -7.91
C LYS A 327 29.77 6.39 -6.44
N GLU A 328 28.54 6.78 -6.11
CA GLU A 328 28.14 7.07 -4.72
C GLU A 328 27.90 5.80 -3.89
N CYS A 329 27.44 4.71 -4.50
CA CYS A 329 26.85 3.58 -3.78
C CYS A 329 27.56 2.23 -4.03
N GLY A 330 28.20 2.05 -5.18
CA GLY A 330 28.75 0.78 -5.63
C GLY A 330 27.68 -0.20 -6.14
N ASN A 331 28.04 -1.03 -7.13
CA ASN A 331 27.12 -1.96 -7.77
C ASN A 331 26.50 -2.97 -6.77
N ASP A 332 27.29 -3.54 -5.87
CA ASP A 332 26.80 -4.57 -4.95
C ASP A 332 25.73 -4.03 -3.98
N LYS A 333 25.88 -2.78 -3.52
CA LYS A 333 24.89 -2.11 -2.65
C LYS A 333 23.58 -1.86 -3.40
N LEU A 334 23.66 -1.40 -4.65
CA LEU A 334 22.49 -1.18 -5.50
C LEU A 334 21.74 -2.49 -5.81
N ASN A 335 22.48 -3.55 -6.13
CA ASN A 335 21.92 -4.90 -6.38
C ASN A 335 21.24 -5.47 -5.13
N HIS A 336 21.88 -5.33 -3.96
CA HIS A 336 21.30 -5.76 -2.69
C HIS A 336 19.98 -5.00 -2.40
N GLN A 337 19.95 -3.68 -2.62
CA GLN A 337 18.74 -2.87 -2.41
C GLN A 337 17.61 -3.22 -3.37
N LEU A 338 17.90 -3.39 -4.67
CA LEU A 338 16.90 -3.87 -5.62
C LEU A 338 16.30 -5.20 -5.19
N SER A 339 17.13 -6.12 -4.68
CA SER A 339 16.70 -7.42 -4.15
C SER A 339 15.82 -7.28 -2.90
N GLN A 340 16.18 -6.38 -1.96
CA GLN A 340 15.37 -6.04 -0.78
C GLN A 340 14.00 -5.46 -1.18
N TRP A 341 13.96 -4.54 -2.14
CA TRP A 341 12.72 -3.95 -2.60
C TRP A 341 11.85 -4.95 -3.35
N LYS A 342 12.44 -5.78 -4.22
CA LYS A 342 11.75 -6.85 -4.94
C LYS A 342 11.04 -7.80 -3.98
N ALA A 343 11.64 -8.10 -2.83
CA ALA A 343 11.03 -8.89 -1.77
C ALA A 343 9.85 -8.21 -1.06
N LEU A 344 9.88 -6.89 -0.84
CA LEU A 344 8.72 -6.14 -0.34
C LEU A 344 7.56 -6.23 -1.34
N TYR A 345 7.88 -6.09 -2.63
CA TYR A 345 6.88 -6.15 -3.70
C TYR A 345 6.29 -7.55 -3.87
N LEU A 346 7.11 -8.61 -3.91
CA LEU A 346 6.61 -9.98 -3.98
C LEU A 346 5.78 -10.36 -2.75
N ALA A 347 6.11 -9.84 -1.56
CA ALA A 347 5.28 -9.98 -0.38
C ALA A 347 3.92 -9.27 -0.51
N SER A 348 3.83 -8.10 -1.18
CA SER A 348 2.53 -7.47 -1.42
C SER A 348 1.69 -8.21 -2.46
N LEU A 349 2.31 -8.79 -3.49
CA LEU A 349 1.63 -9.72 -4.42
C LEU A 349 0.96 -10.85 -3.63
N GLN A 350 1.72 -11.52 -2.77
CA GLN A 350 1.25 -12.65 -1.98
C GLN A 350 0.03 -12.29 -1.10
N VAL A 351 0.09 -11.15 -0.41
CA VAL A 351 -1.01 -10.65 0.45
C VAL A 351 -2.25 -10.34 -0.39
N GLN A 352 -2.10 -9.66 -1.52
CA GLN A 352 -3.23 -9.27 -2.36
C GLN A 352 -3.88 -10.46 -3.07
N SER A 353 -3.09 -11.40 -3.59
CA SER A 353 -3.66 -12.64 -4.15
C SER A 353 -4.44 -13.45 -3.09
N TYR A 354 -4.03 -13.40 -1.81
CA TYR A 354 -4.83 -13.97 -0.71
C TYR A 354 -6.13 -13.18 -0.46
N MET A 355 -6.07 -11.85 -0.36
CA MET A 355 -7.27 -10.97 -0.22
C MET A 355 -8.30 -11.25 -1.33
N ILE A 356 -7.84 -11.31 -2.58
CA ILE A 356 -8.68 -11.56 -3.76
C ILE A 356 -9.28 -12.96 -3.72
N LYS A 357 -8.47 -13.98 -3.41
CA LYS A 357 -8.88 -15.39 -3.43
C LYS A 357 -9.91 -15.70 -2.33
N GLU A 358 -9.59 -15.34 -1.08
CA GLU A 358 -10.41 -15.67 0.09
C GLU A 358 -11.52 -14.63 0.35
N GLY A 359 -11.48 -13.46 -0.29
CA GLY A 359 -12.48 -12.40 -0.10
C GLY A 359 -12.30 -11.65 1.22
N VAL A 360 -11.03 -11.38 1.58
CA VAL A 360 -10.63 -10.74 2.84
C VAL A 360 -10.17 -9.30 2.57
N SER A 361 -10.61 -8.36 3.41
CA SER A 361 -10.04 -7.02 3.49
C SER A 361 -9.23 -6.85 4.78
N TYR A 362 -8.36 -5.85 4.81
CA TYR A 362 -7.54 -5.50 5.97
C TYR A 362 -7.77 -4.04 6.34
N ASP A 363 -7.96 -3.76 7.62
CA ASP A 363 -8.05 -2.38 8.13
C ASP A 363 -6.64 -1.79 8.26
N TYR A 364 -5.65 -2.65 8.56
CA TYR A 364 -4.26 -2.28 8.78
C TYR A 364 -3.31 -3.37 8.28
N ILE A 365 -2.12 -2.93 7.86
CA ILE A 365 -0.99 -3.81 7.53
C ILE A 365 0.19 -3.43 8.44
N TYR A 366 0.65 -4.39 9.23
CA TYR A 366 1.96 -4.33 9.90
C TYR A 366 2.98 -5.09 9.05
N LYS A 367 4.09 -4.42 8.72
CA LYS A 367 5.25 -5.02 8.06
C LYS A 367 6.37 -5.19 9.07
N GLY A 368 7.03 -6.35 9.08
CA GLY A 368 8.18 -6.64 9.93
C GLY A 368 9.17 -7.61 9.29
N ARG A 369 10.19 -8.02 10.07
CA ARG A 369 11.14 -9.10 9.74
C ARG A 369 11.11 -10.20 10.81
N LEU A 370 11.45 -11.44 10.43
CA LEU A 370 11.51 -12.61 11.32
C LEU A 370 12.77 -12.68 12.21
N ASP A 371 13.64 -11.66 12.16
CA ASP A 371 14.78 -11.46 13.04
C ASP A 371 14.59 -10.29 14.03
N LEU A 372 13.37 -9.71 14.11
CA LEU A 372 13.00 -8.71 15.12
C LEU A 372 12.61 -9.34 16.46
N LEU A 373 13.41 -9.06 17.51
CA LEU A 373 13.18 -9.44 18.91
C LEU A 373 12.46 -8.32 19.67
N TYR A 374 11.45 -8.67 20.47
CA TYR A 374 10.58 -7.76 21.25
C TYR A 374 10.89 -7.83 22.76
N TRP A 375 12.15 -7.50 23.10
CA TRP A 375 12.76 -7.68 24.42
C TRP A 375 12.10 -6.96 25.62
N GLY A 376 11.07 -6.13 25.41
CA GLY A 376 10.39 -5.42 26.49
C GLY A 376 8.92 -5.10 26.18
N ASP A 377 8.35 -4.16 26.94
CA ASP A 377 7.03 -3.61 26.66
C ASP A 377 6.99 -2.94 25.29
N SER A 378 5.99 -3.28 24.49
CA SER A 378 5.65 -2.62 23.23
C SER A 378 4.14 -2.45 23.21
N PRO A 379 3.60 -1.34 22.66
CA PRO A 379 2.17 -1.13 22.58
C PRO A 379 1.52 -2.20 21.68
N ALA A 380 0.26 -2.56 21.99
CA ALA A 380 -0.55 -3.36 21.08
C ALA A 380 -0.83 -2.54 19.80
N LEU A 381 -0.76 -3.17 18.62
CA LEU A 381 -0.97 -2.47 17.35
C LEU A 381 -2.34 -1.77 17.28
N SER A 382 -3.39 -2.34 17.88
CA SER A 382 -4.73 -1.75 17.97
C SER A 382 -4.83 -0.50 18.88
N SER A 383 -3.81 -0.22 19.68
CA SER A 383 -3.75 1.00 20.51
C SER A 383 -3.07 2.20 19.82
N LEU A 384 -2.47 1.97 18.65
CA LEU A 384 -1.70 2.99 17.93
C LEU A 384 -2.59 3.88 17.07
N LYS A 385 -2.22 5.15 16.96
CA LYS A 385 -2.86 6.13 16.07
C LYS A 385 -2.02 6.34 14.82
N VAL A 386 -2.35 5.59 13.78
CA VAL A 386 -1.81 5.77 12.42
C VAL A 386 -2.26 7.12 11.85
N PRO A 387 -1.42 7.87 11.12
CA PRO A 387 -1.87 9.04 10.36
C PRO A 387 -2.89 8.66 9.28
N GLU A 388 -3.85 9.53 8.97
CA GLU A 388 -4.94 9.25 8.01
C GLU A 388 -4.38 8.88 6.62
N ASN A 389 -3.54 9.75 6.03
CA ASN A 389 -2.71 9.43 4.87
C ASN A 389 -1.28 9.13 5.30
N GLY A 390 -1.02 7.96 5.91
CA GLY A 390 0.35 7.67 6.35
C GLY A 390 0.63 6.32 6.99
N ILE A 391 1.89 6.19 7.42
CA ILE A 391 2.41 5.07 8.19
C ILE A 391 2.99 5.56 9.52
N LEU A 392 2.84 4.73 10.54
CA LEU A 392 3.76 4.71 11.66
C LEU A 392 5.01 3.92 11.26
N ALA A 393 6.16 4.40 11.71
CA ALA A 393 7.45 3.74 11.56
C ALA A 393 7.97 3.34 12.94
N PRO A 394 7.65 2.12 13.43
CA PRO A 394 8.12 1.60 14.71
C PRO A 394 9.64 1.60 14.78
N ARG A 395 10.21 2.28 15.77
CA ARG A 395 11.65 2.43 15.87
C ARG A 395 12.28 1.12 16.36
N VAL A 396 13.22 0.58 15.58
CA VAL A 396 14.06 -0.54 16.02
C VAL A 396 15.10 0.00 17.01
N THR A 397 14.91 -0.30 18.29
CA THR A 397 15.69 0.30 19.37
C THR A 397 17.14 -0.17 19.39
N LEU A 398 17.38 -1.43 19.03
CA LEU A 398 18.70 -2.06 19.01
C LEU A 398 19.11 -2.40 17.58
N ASP A 399 19.21 -1.35 16.76
CA ASP A 399 19.86 -1.38 15.44
C ASP A 399 20.40 0.03 15.10
N TRP A 400 21.26 0.12 14.06
CA TRP A 400 21.77 1.40 13.58
C TRP A 400 20.61 2.28 13.13
N THR A 401 20.64 3.56 13.51
CA THR A 401 19.61 4.52 13.11
C THR A 401 20.18 5.37 11.98
N TRP A 402 19.52 5.39 10.82
CA TRP A 402 19.76 6.38 9.79
C TRP A 402 18.65 7.43 9.83
N TYR A 403 19.01 8.65 9.44
CA TYR A 403 18.08 9.76 9.32
C TYR A 403 17.99 10.17 7.86
N ALA A 404 16.79 10.16 7.30
CA ALA A 404 16.55 10.70 5.97
C ALA A 404 16.29 12.21 6.08
N MET A 405 16.96 13.01 5.25
CA MET A 405 16.64 14.44 5.11
C MET A 405 15.75 14.60 3.87
N LEU A 406 14.57 15.16 4.09
CA LEU A 406 13.59 15.45 3.04
C LEU A 406 13.91 16.79 2.34
N HIS A 407 13.27 17.06 1.20
CA HIS A 407 13.54 18.25 0.38
C HIS A 407 13.14 19.59 1.02
N ASP A 408 12.26 19.55 2.00
CA ASP A 408 11.88 20.66 2.87
C ASP A 408 12.88 20.89 4.02
N GLY A 409 13.95 20.08 4.09
CA GLY A 409 14.96 20.10 5.15
C GLY A 409 14.55 19.29 6.38
N GLU A 410 13.38 18.65 6.40
CA GLU A 410 12.95 17.87 7.56
C GLU A 410 13.78 16.59 7.73
N LEU A 411 14.28 16.36 8.94
CA LEU A 411 15.05 15.18 9.30
C LEU A 411 14.15 14.11 9.92
N ARG A 412 13.85 13.04 9.17
CA ARG A 412 12.99 11.92 9.61
C ARG A 412 13.83 10.73 10.08
N ALA A 413 13.43 10.15 11.22
CA ALA A 413 14.02 8.94 11.80
C ALA A 413 13.12 7.71 11.57
N GLY A 414 13.72 6.53 11.46
CA GLY A 414 13.01 5.26 11.57
C GLY A 414 12.24 4.80 10.33
N VAL A 415 12.20 5.56 9.24
CA VAL A 415 11.73 5.07 7.93
C VAL A 415 12.75 4.04 7.43
N THR A 416 12.43 2.76 7.38
CA THR A 416 13.39 1.69 7.04
C THR A 416 12.71 0.49 6.38
N ASP A 417 13.48 -0.36 5.69
CA ASP A 417 13.03 -1.64 5.14
C ASP A 417 12.78 -2.71 6.22
N ILE A 418 12.94 -2.39 7.51
CA ILE A 418 12.77 -3.34 8.61
C ILE A 418 11.31 -3.45 9.06
N THR A 419 10.65 -2.35 9.42
CA THR A 419 9.28 -2.36 9.97
C THR A 419 8.49 -1.09 9.65
N ALA A 420 7.17 -1.25 9.46
CA ALA A 420 6.20 -0.18 9.26
C ALA A 420 4.80 -0.65 9.68
N PHE A 421 3.90 0.28 10.00
CA PHE A 421 2.51 -0.03 10.33
C PHE A 421 1.59 1.06 9.78
N GLY A 422 0.57 0.69 8.99
CA GLY A 422 -0.32 1.69 8.40
C GLY A 422 -1.59 1.11 7.80
N ARG A 423 -2.39 1.99 7.20
CA ARG A 423 -3.56 1.60 6.39
C ARG A 423 -3.12 0.92 5.08
N PRO A 424 -3.97 0.08 4.45
CA PRO A 424 -3.60 -0.69 3.27
C PRO A 424 -3.02 0.14 2.13
N ASN A 425 -3.60 1.30 1.79
CA ASN A 425 -3.11 2.10 0.67
C ASN A 425 -1.67 2.60 0.90
N ALA A 426 -1.43 3.27 2.03
CA ALA A 426 -0.10 3.75 2.41
C ALA A 426 0.93 2.59 2.51
N MET A 427 0.50 1.43 3.00
CA MET A 427 1.36 0.24 3.14
C MET A 427 1.60 -0.48 1.81
N PHE A 428 0.66 -0.49 0.86
CA PHE A 428 0.91 -1.01 -0.47
C PHE A 428 1.82 -0.09 -1.28
N THR A 429 1.68 1.24 -1.14
CA THR A 429 2.67 2.20 -1.67
C THR A 429 4.06 1.95 -1.07
N TYR A 430 4.19 1.76 0.25
CA TYR A 430 5.44 1.36 0.90
C TYR A 430 6.05 0.09 0.28
N LEU A 431 5.23 -0.95 0.05
CA LEU A 431 5.69 -2.24 -0.49
C LEU A 431 5.98 -2.20 -2.01
N ALA A 432 5.39 -1.25 -2.76
CA ALA A 432 5.52 -1.14 -4.21
C ALA A 432 6.84 -0.50 -4.69
N LEU A 433 7.67 0.03 -3.78
CA LEU A 433 8.91 0.79 -4.07
C LEU A 433 9.80 0.15 -5.16
N TYR A 434 9.89 -1.18 -5.23
CA TYR A 434 10.70 -1.87 -6.24
C TYR A 434 10.46 -1.38 -7.68
N ARG A 435 9.18 -1.27 -8.08
CA ARG A 435 8.79 -0.91 -9.44
C ARG A 435 9.30 0.47 -9.80
N GLU A 436 9.08 1.43 -8.91
CA GLU A 436 9.42 2.81 -9.15
C GLU A 436 10.88 3.12 -8.83
N PHE A 437 11.57 2.34 -8.00
CA PHE A 437 13.02 2.51 -7.80
C PHE A 437 13.82 2.25 -9.08
N ILE A 438 13.35 1.32 -9.94
CA ILE A 438 13.91 1.09 -11.28
C ILE A 438 13.78 2.33 -12.18
N HIS A 439 12.72 3.13 -12.01
CA HIS A 439 12.52 4.39 -12.73
C HIS A 439 13.27 5.56 -12.07
N MET A 440 13.04 5.81 -10.77
CA MET A 440 13.63 6.92 -10.00
C MET A 440 15.14 6.99 -10.15
N ARG A 441 15.86 5.84 -10.13
CA ARG A 441 17.30 5.80 -10.34
C ARG A 441 17.73 6.49 -11.64
N THR A 442 16.98 6.35 -12.73
CA THR A 442 17.29 6.94 -14.05
C THR A 442 17.18 8.47 -14.10
N LEU A 443 16.52 9.08 -13.09
CA LEU A 443 16.36 10.53 -12.96
C LEU A 443 17.57 11.20 -12.26
N GLU A 444 18.52 10.40 -11.76
CA GLU A 444 19.71 10.86 -11.06
C GLU A 444 20.85 11.12 -12.05
N LYS A 445 21.26 12.39 -12.17
CA LYS A 445 22.22 12.86 -13.18
C LYS A 445 23.57 13.32 -12.60
N GLU A 446 23.56 13.95 -11.42
CA GLU A 446 24.73 14.67 -10.90
C GLU A 446 25.12 14.23 -9.47
N THR A 447 24.14 14.08 -8.58
CA THR A 447 24.30 13.53 -7.21
C THR A 447 23.04 12.77 -6.84
N ALA A 448 23.13 11.75 -5.97
CA ALA A 448 21.93 11.03 -5.52
C ALA A 448 21.08 11.90 -4.59
N LYS A 449 19.79 12.09 -4.87
CA LYS A 449 18.89 12.93 -4.06
C LYS A 449 18.54 12.33 -2.68
N TRP A 450 18.51 11.01 -2.55
CA TRP A 450 18.06 10.28 -1.35
C TRP A 450 19.20 9.95 -0.37
N LYS A 451 19.82 10.99 0.18
CA LYS A 451 20.93 10.83 1.15
C LYS A 451 20.42 10.55 2.55
N GLY A 452 21.02 9.58 3.22
CA GLY A 452 20.77 9.27 4.63
C GLY A 452 21.97 9.68 5.49
N PHE A 453 21.73 10.21 6.68
CA PHE A 453 22.79 10.46 7.67
C PHE A 453 22.98 9.23 8.54
N ASN A 454 24.19 8.68 8.56
CA ASN A 454 24.53 7.56 9.45
C ASN A 454 24.91 8.08 10.84
N THR A 455 24.42 7.42 11.89
CA THR A 455 24.70 7.77 13.28
C THR A 455 26.02 7.20 13.82
N LYS A 456 26.68 6.32 13.06
CA LYS A 456 27.92 5.59 13.40
C LYS A 456 29.15 6.47 13.63
N THR A 457 29.23 7.67 13.03
CA THR A 457 30.39 8.59 13.16
C THR A 457 30.01 9.82 14.00
N ARG A 458 30.90 10.26 14.91
CA ARG A 458 30.61 11.39 15.84
C ARG A 458 30.50 12.76 15.15
N GLU A 459 31.06 12.93 13.96
CA GLU A 459 31.14 14.23 13.28
C GLU A 459 29.79 14.63 12.64
N LYS A 460 29.33 15.87 12.85
CA LYS A 460 28.11 16.45 12.24
C LYS A 460 28.37 17.05 10.84
N LYS A 461 29.38 16.59 10.11
CA LYS A 461 29.80 17.15 8.81
C LYS A 461 28.95 16.63 7.63
N PRO A 462 28.91 17.32 6.48
CA PRO A 462 28.34 16.78 5.23
C PRO A 462 28.97 15.43 4.81
N GLU A 463 30.21 15.17 5.22
CA GLU A 463 30.93 13.90 5.10
C GLU A 463 30.20 12.69 5.72
N GLY A 464 29.21 12.91 6.60
CA GLY A 464 28.38 11.86 7.21
C GLY A 464 27.11 11.48 6.42
N GLN A 465 26.90 12.05 5.23
CA GLN A 465 25.82 11.66 4.32
C GLN A 465 26.23 10.43 3.49
N GLU A 466 25.46 9.36 3.60
CA GLU A 466 25.60 8.15 2.78
C GLU A 466 24.59 8.16 1.63
N GLY A 467 25.11 8.04 0.40
CA GLY A 467 24.30 7.78 -0.80
C GLY A 467 23.68 6.38 -0.77
N CYS A 468 22.50 6.25 -1.39
CA CYS A 468 21.69 5.04 -1.42
C CYS A 468 21.60 4.35 -0.04
N THR A 469 20.87 4.95 0.91
CA THR A 469 20.44 4.24 2.12
C THR A 469 19.01 3.72 1.89
N PRO A 470 18.65 2.50 2.33
CA PRO A 470 17.27 2.03 2.23
C PRO A 470 16.28 3.03 2.84
N GLU A 471 16.66 3.61 3.98
CA GLU A 471 15.93 4.63 4.72
C GLU A 471 15.71 5.90 3.90
N GLY A 472 16.76 6.44 3.28
CA GLY A 472 16.68 7.63 2.44
C GLY A 472 15.84 7.43 1.18
N ILE A 473 16.01 6.30 0.48
CA ILE A 473 15.26 5.96 -0.74
C ILE A 473 13.77 5.82 -0.41
N LEU A 474 13.45 5.09 0.66
CA LEU A 474 12.08 4.83 1.09
C LEU A 474 11.39 6.08 1.62
N ALA A 475 12.09 6.93 2.39
CA ALA A 475 11.57 8.21 2.83
C ALA A 475 11.30 9.17 1.66
N TYR A 476 12.19 9.22 0.67
CA TYR A 476 11.97 9.98 -0.58
C TYR A 476 10.73 9.47 -1.31
N TRP A 477 10.62 8.15 -1.53
CA TRP A 477 9.49 7.53 -2.21
C TRP A 477 8.15 7.81 -1.53
N LEU A 478 8.07 7.60 -0.21
CA LEU A 478 6.86 7.88 0.56
C LEU A 478 6.49 9.37 0.48
N ARG A 479 7.49 10.27 0.58
CA ARG A 479 7.27 11.73 0.51
C ARG A 479 6.73 12.20 -0.85
N ILE A 480 7.23 11.66 -1.97
CA ILE A 480 6.73 12.07 -3.30
C ILE A 480 5.34 11.53 -3.62
N ASN A 481 4.90 10.44 -2.97
CA ASN A 481 3.52 9.93 -3.02
C ASN A 481 2.62 10.56 -1.95
N GLY A 482 3.09 11.57 -1.21
CA GLY A 482 2.31 12.25 -0.17
C GLY A 482 2.08 11.45 1.12
N ILE A 483 2.66 10.25 1.26
CA ILE A 483 2.47 9.39 2.43
C ILE A 483 3.20 9.99 3.64
N ALA A 484 2.45 10.41 4.65
CA ALA A 484 3.03 10.93 5.88
C ALA A 484 3.71 9.81 6.69
N VAL A 485 4.91 10.06 7.21
CA VAL A 485 5.64 9.08 8.02
C VAL A 485 5.88 9.60 9.44
N LYS A 486 5.29 8.93 10.44
CA LYS A 486 5.46 9.28 11.85
C LYS A 486 6.29 8.21 12.57
N THR A 487 7.46 8.58 13.07
CA THR A 487 8.28 7.69 13.91
C THR A 487 7.54 7.34 15.20
N ASP A 488 7.48 6.06 15.54
CA ASP A 488 7.00 5.61 16.85
C ASP A 488 8.15 5.10 17.72
N TRP A 489 8.33 5.71 18.89
CA TRP A 489 9.44 5.44 19.81
C TRP A 489 9.09 4.48 20.96
N GLN A 490 7.86 3.97 21.01
CA GLN A 490 7.36 3.19 22.15
C GLN A 490 7.81 1.72 22.09
N PHE A 491 8.23 1.23 20.92
CA PHE A 491 8.62 -0.16 20.71
C PHE A 491 10.01 -0.50 21.26
N LYS A 492 10.04 -1.37 22.27
CA LYS A 492 11.27 -2.02 22.77
C LYS A 492 11.59 -3.26 21.93
N MET A 493 12.08 -3.02 20.71
CA MET A 493 12.50 -4.08 19.78
C MET A 493 13.99 -3.96 19.38
N GLY A 494 14.56 -5.02 18.82
CA GLY A 494 15.95 -5.08 18.36
C GLY A 494 16.13 -6.07 17.22
N LEU A 495 17.15 -5.86 16.38
CA LEU A 495 17.43 -6.75 15.26
C LEU A 495 18.48 -7.81 15.64
N LEU A 496 18.12 -9.08 15.53
CA LEU A 496 19.06 -10.18 15.70
C LEU A 496 19.99 -10.26 14.48
N ARG A 497 21.31 -10.30 14.71
CA ARG A 497 22.31 -10.44 13.64
C ARG A 497 22.99 -11.80 13.75
N GLY A 498 23.27 -12.44 12.61
CA GLY A 498 24.11 -13.64 12.51
C GLY A 498 23.73 -14.77 13.48
N ASP A 499 24.58 -15.01 14.47
CA ASP A 499 24.43 -16.06 15.49
C ASP A 499 23.24 -15.88 16.46
N GLY A 500 22.45 -14.82 16.28
CA GLY A 500 21.31 -14.48 17.13
C GLY A 500 21.67 -13.52 18.25
N LYS A 501 22.84 -12.88 18.20
CA LYS A 501 23.17 -11.78 19.11
C LYS A 501 22.39 -10.51 18.75
N VAL A 502 21.95 -9.83 19.79
CA VAL A 502 21.46 -8.44 19.73
C VAL A 502 22.67 -7.52 19.76
N ILE A 503 22.80 -6.60 18.80
CA ILE A 503 23.87 -5.59 18.82
C ILE A 503 23.29 -4.27 19.35
N PHE A 504 23.59 -3.95 20.61
CA PHE A 504 23.20 -2.67 21.21
C PHE A 504 23.97 -1.52 20.56
N THR A 505 23.24 -0.60 19.91
CA THR A 505 23.82 0.47 19.09
C THR A 505 23.22 1.83 19.46
N CYS A 506 23.26 2.18 20.74
CA CYS A 506 23.17 3.57 21.17
C CYS A 506 24.57 4.20 21.04
N PRO A 507 24.84 5.09 20.07
CA PRO A 507 26.15 5.70 19.88
C PRO A 507 26.54 6.61 21.07
N GLU A 508 27.74 6.38 21.62
CA GLU A 508 28.27 7.15 22.74
C GLU A 508 28.29 8.66 22.47
N GLY A 509 27.63 9.42 23.35
CA GLY A 509 27.54 10.88 23.26
C GLY A 509 26.38 11.40 22.41
N ARG A 510 25.52 10.51 21.89
CA ARG A 510 24.30 10.88 21.14
C ARG A 510 23.07 10.15 21.68
N GLY A 511 22.81 10.31 22.99
CA GLY A 511 21.63 9.74 23.66
C GLY A 511 20.29 10.17 23.06
N TRP A 512 20.28 11.25 22.26
CA TRP A 512 19.12 11.70 21.49
C TRP A 512 18.64 10.73 20.40
N LEU A 513 19.50 9.77 20.05
CA LEU A 513 19.22 8.68 19.11
C LEU A 513 18.62 7.45 19.80
N CYS A 514 18.38 7.51 21.11
CA CYS A 514 18.02 6.38 21.94
C CYS A 514 16.63 6.58 22.57
N PRO A 515 15.94 5.52 23.02
CA PRO A 515 14.52 5.62 23.38
C PRO A 515 14.30 6.57 24.55
N GLY A 516 13.24 7.38 24.47
CA GLY A 516 12.85 8.29 25.55
C GLY A 516 13.51 9.68 25.52
N PHE A 517 14.29 10.01 24.49
CA PHE A 517 14.72 11.40 24.28
C PHE A 517 13.60 12.28 23.73
N ILE A 518 13.44 13.45 24.32
CA ILE A 518 12.64 14.56 23.80
C ILE A 518 13.63 15.69 23.51
N PRO A 519 13.77 16.16 22.26
CA PRO A 519 14.66 17.28 21.96
C PRO A 519 14.21 18.52 22.71
N GLN A 520 15.14 19.14 23.44
CA GLN A 520 14.99 20.54 23.82
C GLN A 520 15.21 21.38 22.56
N VAL A 521 14.13 21.96 22.06
CA VAL A 521 14.16 22.94 20.98
C VAL A 521 14.47 24.29 21.62
N HIS A 522 15.52 24.96 21.16
CA HIS A 522 15.79 26.34 21.57
C HIS A 522 14.77 27.30 20.93
N ASP A 523 14.60 28.50 21.48
CA ASP A 523 13.67 29.52 20.96
C ASP A 523 14.02 29.98 19.51
N ASP A 524 15.22 29.63 19.02
CA ASP A 524 15.68 29.86 17.64
C ASP A 524 15.42 28.68 16.67
N GLY A 525 14.77 27.60 17.14
CA GLY A 525 14.43 26.43 16.34
C GLY A 525 15.56 25.39 16.18
N THR A 526 16.71 25.57 16.85
CA THR A 526 17.82 24.60 16.76
C THR A 526 17.61 23.37 17.67
N LEU A 527 18.18 22.23 17.24
CA LEU A 527 18.09 20.91 17.89
C LEU A 527 19.47 20.47 18.41
N PHE A 528 19.51 19.83 19.58
CA PHE A 528 20.73 19.34 20.23
C PHE A 528 21.13 17.90 19.84
#